data_AF-A0A653DML3-F1
#
_entry.id   AF-A0A653DML3-F1
#
_cell.length_a   1.000
_cell.length_b   1.000
_cell.length_c   1.000
_cell.angle_alpha   90.00
_cell.angle_beta   90.00
_cell.angle_gamma   90.00
#
_symmetry.space_group_name_H-M   'P 1'
#
loop_
_entity.id
_entity.type
_entity.pdbx_description
1 polymer ?
#
loop_
_entity_poly.entity_id
_entity_poly.type
_entity_poly.pdbx_seq_one_letter_code
_entity_poly.pdbx_strand_id
1 'polypeptide(L)'
;MYLCVAGCIVLMYGLVATIVALLTGSTIMYLIYSCLLCLLFSMFLMYDTQQVVGGKRIQLSTEEYILGALTLYIDIVTIFILLMDIIG
;
A
#
# COMPACT_ATOMS: atom_id res chain seq x y z
N MET A 1 3.27 15.74 -3.25
CA MET A 1 3.01 16.24 -1.86
C MET A 1 1.91 15.43 -1.18
N TYR A 2 0.68 15.38 -1.69
CA TYR A 2 -0.41 14.58 -1.09
C TYR A 2 -0.08 13.08 -0.97
N LEU A 3 0.61 12.48 -1.95
CA LEU A 3 1.06 11.09 -1.88
C LEU A 3 2.14 10.83 -0.83
N CYS A 4 3.13 11.73 -0.69
CA CYS A 4 4.12 11.60 0.39
C CYS A 4 3.45 11.67 1.75
N VAL A 5 2.49 12.58 1.93
CA VAL A 5 1.72 12.68 3.17
C VAL A 5 0.90 11.40 3.41
N ALA A 6 0.26 10.87 2.37
CA ALA A 6 -0.48 9.62 2.45
C ALA A 6 0.42 8.41 2.78
N GLY A 7 1.58 8.28 2.14
CA GLY A 7 2.57 7.23 2.43
C GLY A 7 3.15 7.34 3.84
N CYS A 8 3.42 8.56 4.34
CA CYS A 8 3.85 8.77 5.73
C CYS A 8 2.74 8.39 6.73
N ILE A 9 1.49 8.71 6.43
CA ILE A 9 0.34 8.31 7.26
C ILE A 9 0.20 6.79 7.29
N VAL A 10 0.41 6.12 6.15
CA VAL A 10 0.34 4.66 6.03
C VAL A 10 1.47 3.97 6.78
N LEU A 11 2.71 4.45 6.68
CA LEU A 11 3.84 3.93 7.46
C LEU A 11 3.61 4.09 8.97
N MET A 12 3.12 5.25 9.39
CA MET A 12 2.81 5.52 10.80
C MET A 12 1.65 4.64 11.29
N TYR A 13 0.62 4.45 10.49
CA TYR A 13 -0.52 3.59 10.84
C TYR A 13 -0.14 2.10 10.85
N GLY A 14 0.68 1.64 9.89
CA GLY A 14 1.18 0.27 9.81
C GLY A 14 2.07 -0.09 10.99
N LEU A 15 2.96 0.83 11.43
CA LEU A 15 3.78 0.68 12.64
C LEU A 15 2.93 0.60 13.90
N VAL A 16 1.93 1.47 14.04
CA VAL A 16 1.03 1.44 15.20
C VAL A 16 0.22 0.16 15.22
N ALA A 17 -0.27 -0.31 14.07
CA ALA A 17 -1.06 -1.55 13.97
C ALA A 17 -0.23 -2.80 14.33
N THR A 18 1.01 -2.89 13.87
CA THR A 18 1.92 -4.00 14.25
C THR A 18 2.25 -3.98 15.75
N ILE A 19 2.49 -2.80 16.32
CA ILE A 19 2.72 -2.65 17.77
C ILE A 19 1.48 -3.07 18.57
N VAL A 20 0.29 -2.64 18.17
CA VAL A 20 -0.97 -3.00 18.86
C VAL A 20 -1.26 -4.50 18.75
N ALA A 21 -1.03 -5.11 17.59
CA ALA A 21 -1.18 -6.55 17.39
C ALA A 21 -0.23 -7.36 18.29
N LEU A 22 1.03 -6.94 18.40
CA LEU A 22 2.02 -7.56 19.31
C LEU A 22 1.63 -7.43 20.78
N LEU A 23 1.00 -6.32 21.18
CA LEU A 23 0.62 -6.06 22.57
C LEU A 23 -0.68 -6.75 23.00
N THR A 24 -1.63 -6.94 22.09
CA THR A 24 -2.95 -7.52 22.43
C THR A 24 -3.05 -9.02 22.18
N GLY A 25 -2.19 -9.61 21.35
CA GLY A 25 -2.17 -11.05 21.06
C GLY A 25 -3.47 -11.60 20.46
N SER A 26 -4.40 -10.72 20.06
CA SER A 26 -5.72 -11.09 19.57
C SER A 26 -5.69 -11.26 18.06
N THR A 27 -5.80 -12.50 17.60
CA THR A 27 -5.82 -12.88 16.19
C THR A 27 -6.96 -12.20 15.43
N ILE A 28 -8.11 -11.99 16.08
CA ILE A 28 -9.27 -11.32 15.45
C ILE A 28 -8.95 -9.86 15.16
N MET A 29 -8.30 -9.16 16.09
CA MET A 29 -7.90 -7.77 15.85
C MET A 29 -6.88 -7.68 14.73
N TYR A 30 -5.89 -8.58 14.69
CA TYR A 30 -4.92 -8.66 13.61
C TYR A 30 -5.60 -8.79 12.24
N LEU A 31 -6.56 -9.72 12.10
CA LEU A 31 -7.30 -9.92 10.85
C LEU A 31 -8.09 -8.68 10.41
N ILE A 32 -8.78 -8.02 11.35
CA ILE A 32 -9.54 -6.79 11.06
C ILE A 32 -8.58 -5.70 10.54
N TYR A 33 -7.43 -5.54 11.18
CA TYR A 33 -6.43 -4.57 10.74
C TYR A 33 -5.85 -4.91 9.37
N SER A 34 -5.46 -6.17 9.13
CA SER A 34 -4.93 -6.60 7.83
C SER A 34 -5.94 -6.36 6.70
N CYS A 35 -7.24 -6.61 6.94
CA CYS A 35 -8.30 -6.30 5.97
C CYS A 35 -8.40 -4.79 5.66
N LEU A 36 -8.38 -3.94 6.69
CA LEU A 36 -8.44 -2.48 6.51
C LEU A 36 -7.21 -1.95 5.75
N LEU A 37 -6.01 -2.42 6.09
CA LEU A 37 -4.79 -2.06 5.38
C LEU A 37 -4.84 -2.55 3.92
N CYS A 38 -5.28 -3.78 3.68
CA CYS A 38 -5.38 -4.35 2.33
C CYS A 38 -6.30 -3.51 1.43
N LEU A 39 -7.47 -3.10 1.93
CA LEU A 39 -8.40 -2.23 1.19
C LEU A 39 -7.76 -0.87 0.88
N LEU A 40 -7.06 -0.29 1.85
CA LEU A 40 -6.39 1.00 1.68
C LEU A 40 -5.26 0.94 0.63
N PHE A 41 -4.37 -0.05 0.72
CA PHE A 41 -3.30 -0.26 -0.26
C PHE A 41 -3.84 -0.56 -1.65
N SER A 42 -4.98 -1.26 -1.76
CA SER A 42 -5.66 -1.46 -3.05
C SER A 42 -6.11 -0.14 -3.69
N MET A 43 -6.60 0.82 -2.90
CA MET A 43 -6.94 2.16 -3.41
C MET A 43 -5.69 2.94 -3.85
N PHE A 44 -4.57 2.81 -3.12
CA PHE A 44 -3.29 3.40 -3.54
C PHE A 44 -2.79 2.81 -4.84
N LEU A 45 -2.81 1.48 -4.99
CA LEU A 45 -2.43 0.82 -6.22
C LEU A 45 -3.27 1.31 -7.40
N MET A 46 -4.59 1.47 -7.22
CA MET A 46 -5.46 2.03 -8.26
C MET A 46 -5.01 3.45 -8.65
N TYR A 47 -4.69 4.29 -7.67
CA TYR A 47 -4.24 5.66 -7.91
C TYR A 47 -2.88 5.71 -8.62
N ASP A 48 -1.90 4.95 -8.15
CA ASP A 48 -0.55 4.93 -8.73
C ASP A 48 -0.56 4.31 -10.13
N THR A 49 -1.44 3.35 -10.37
CA THR A 49 -1.65 2.81 -11.73
C THR A 49 -2.15 3.90 -12.68
N GLN A 50 -3.04 4.80 -12.23
CA GLN A 50 -3.47 5.93 -13.04
C GLN A 50 -2.35 6.94 -13.28
N GLN A 51 -1.44 7.13 -12.32
CA GLN A 51 -0.28 8.01 -12.49
C GLN A 51 0.72 7.48 -13.52
N VAL A 52 0.91 6.16 -13.61
CA VAL A 52 1.90 5.53 -14.49
C VAL A 52 1.30 5.18 -15.86
N VAL A 53 0.08 4.63 -15.88
CA VAL A 53 -0.56 4.05 -17.07
C VAL A 53 -1.74 4.88 -17.59
N GLY A 54 -2.39 5.69 -16.74
CA GLY A 54 -3.68 6.36 -16.98
C GLY A 54 -3.73 7.47 -18.02
N GLY A 55 -2.85 7.48 -19.02
CA GLY A 55 -2.94 8.40 -20.15
C GLY A 55 -2.67 9.85 -19.79
N LYS A 56 -1.53 10.13 -19.15
CA LYS A 56 -1.06 11.51 -18.95
C LYS A 56 -0.85 12.18 -20.30
N ARG A 57 -1.26 13.46 -20.43
CA ARG A 57 -1.04 14.27 -21.64
C ARG A 57 0.43 14.56 -21.92
N ILE A 58 1.28 14.37 -20.93
CA ILE A 58 2.73 14.50 -21.00
C ILE A 58 3.31 13.09 -20.90
N GLN A 59 4.14 12.71 -21.88
CA GLN A 59 4.83 11.43 -21.86
C GLN A 59 5.83 11.42 -20.70
N LEU A 60 5.76 10.39 -19.86
CA LEU A 60 6.75 10.16 -18.81
C LEU A 60 8.12 9.92 -19.43
N SER A 61 9.17 10.42 -18.79
CA SER A 61 10.52 10.03 -19.16
C SER A 61 10.72 8.52 -18.91
N THR A 62 11.67 7.90 -19.60
CA THR A 62 12.00 6.49 -19.38
C THR A 62 12.36 6.21 -17.92
N GLU A 63 13.04 7.14 -17.25
CA GLU A 63 13.42 7.02 -15.84
C GLU A 63 12.20 7.08 -14.92
N GLU A 64 11.28 8.00 -15.17
CA GLU A 64 10.03 8.12 -14.43
C GLU A 64 9.14 6.89 -14.61
N TYR A 65 9.15 6.29 -15.81
CA TYR A 65 8.42 5.06 -16.08
C TYR A 65 9.01 3.86 -15.31
N ILE A 66 10.34 3.73 -15.25
CA ILE A 66 11.02 2.69 -14.47
C ILE A 66 10.70 2.85 -12.98
N LEU A 67 10.79 4.07 -12.45
CA LEU A 67 10.44 4.36 -11.06
C LEU A 67 8.96 4.08 -10.78
N GLY A 68 8.07 4.50 -11.67
CA GLY A 68 6.64 4.22 -11.55
C GLY A 68 6.33 2.72 -11.53
N ALA A 69 6.96 1.94 -12.41
CA ALA A 69 6.82 0.49 -12.42
C ALA A 69 7.36 -0.16 -11.14
N LEU A 70 8.47 0.34 -10.59
CA LEU A 70 9.02 -0.12 -9.31
C LEU A 70 8.06 0.16 -8.15
N THR A 71 7.44 1.35 -8.11
CA THR A 71 6.43 1.69 -7.10
C THR A 71 5.24 0.72 -7.17
N LEU A 72 4.68 0.51 -8.37
CA LEU A 72 3.57 -0.43 -8.57
C LEU A 72 3.92 -1.85 -8.10
N TYR A 73 5.15 -2.30 -8.35
CA TYR A 73 5.62 -3.59 -7.87
C TYR A 73 5.59 -3.69 -6.34
N ILE A 74 6.11 -2.67 -5.64
CA ILE A 74 6.12 -2.64 -4.17
C ILE A 74 4.70 -2.68 -3.61
N ASP A 75 3.77 -1.94 -4.21
CA ASP A 75 2.37 -1.92 -3.78
C ASP A 75 1.70 -3.28 -3.94
N ILE A 76 1.90 -3.95 -5.09
CA ILE A 76 1.35 -5.28 -5.36
C ILE A 76 1.89 -6.30 -4.36
N VAL A 77 3.21 -6.31 -4.11
CA VAL A 77 3.84 -7.22 -3.13
C VAL A 77 3.31 -6.96 -1.72
N THR A 78 3.09 -5.69 -1.36
CA THR A 78 2.53 -5.32 -0.06
C THR A 78 1.11 -5.84 0.12
N ILE A 79 0.24 -5.65 -0.89
CA ILE A 79 -1.12 -6.18 -0.89
C ILE A 79 -1.09 -7.72 -0.80
N PHE A 80 -0.17 -8.36 -1.51
CA PHE A 80 -0.02 -9.82 -1.46
C PHE A 80 0.33 -10.31 -0.05
N ILE A 81 1.27 -9.67 0.65
CA ILE A 81 1.61 -10.01 2.04
C ILE A 81 0.40 -9.83 2.97
N LEU A 82 -0.33 -8.72 2.83
CA LEU A 82 -1.55 -8.47 3.62
C LEU A 82 -2.65 -9.51 3.33
N LEU A 83 -2.77 -9.97 2.08
CA LEU A 83 -3.68 -11.06 1.74
C LEU A 83 -3.24 -12.39 2.36
N MET A 84 -1.93 -12.67 2.41
CA MET A 84 -1.42 -13.84 3.15
C MET A 84 -1.80 -13.77 4.63
N ASP A 85 -1.64 -12.61 5.26
CA ASP A 85 -2.05 -12.40 6.65
C ASP A 85 -3.54 -12.64 6.92
N ILE A 86 -4.39 -12.36 5.92
CA ILE A 86 -5.85 -12.54 6.02
C ILE A 86 -6.25 -14.01 5.79
N ILE A 87 -5.59 -14.69 4.85
CA ILE A 87 -5.96 -16.04 4.42
C ILE A 87 -5.35 -17.12 5.34
N GLY A 88 -4.19 -16.84 5.94
CA GLY A 88 -3.46 -17.75 6.83
C GLY A 88 -2.23 -18.38 6.16
#